data_AF-A0A5C7VAC5-F1
#
_entry.id   AF-A0A5C7VAC5-F1
#
_cell.length_a   1.000
_cell.length_b   1.000
_cell.length_c   1.000
_cell.angle_alpha   90.00
_cell.angle_beta   90.00
_cell.angle_gamma   90.00
#
_symmetry.space_group_name_H-M   'P 1'
#
loop_
_entity.id
_entity.type
_entity.pdbx_description
1 polymer ?
#
loop_
_entity_poly.entity_id
_entity_poly.type
_entity_poly.pdbx_seq_one_letter_code
_entity_poly.pdbx_strand_id
1 'polypeptide(L)' 'CVFGKVIEGMEIVDEIKKVKTGNYAGHENVPLENVVIERAEIV' A
#
# COMPACT_ATOMS: atom_id res chain seq x y z
N CYS A 1 -7.21 -8.39 15.75
CA CYS A 1 -8.24 -7.38 16.08
C CYS A 1 -8.29 -6.34 14.98
N VAL A 2 -9.50 -5.95 14.54
CA VAL A 2 -9.72 -4.86 13.56
C VAL A 2 -9.91 -3.55 14.33
N PHE A 3 -9.28 -2.47 13.89
CA PHE A 3 -9.30 -1.16 14.59
C PHE A 3 -9.82 0.01 13.74
N GLY A 4 -10.13 -0.22 12.47
CA GLY A 4 -10.60 0.82 11.55
C GLY A 4 -10.99 0.26 10.19
N LYS A 5 -11.52 1.13 9.34
CA LYS A 5 -11.88 0.83 7.94
C LYS A 5 -11.53 2.02 7.05
N VAL A 6 -11.21 1.74 5.79
CA VAL A 6 -11.05 2.76 4.76
C VAL A 6 -12.45 3.31 4.44
N ILE A 7 -12.64 4.62 4.63
CA ILE A 7 -13.93 5.29 4.35
C ILE A 7 -13.98 5.85 2.92
N GLU A 8 -12.84 6.21 2.35
CA GLU A 8 -12.68 6.78 1.00
C GLU A 8 -11.35 6.31 0.39
N GLY A 9 -11.25 6.25 -0.94
CA GLY A 9 -10.02 5.88 -1.64
C GLY A 9 -9.76 4.36 -1.73
N MET A 10 -10.81 3.53 -1.65
CA MET A 10 -10.66 2.06 -1.75
C MET A 10 -10.13 1.64 -3.12
N GLU A 11 -10.49 2.37 -4.17
CA GLU A 11 -9.98 2.20 -5.53
C GLU A 11 -8.45 2.35 -5.61
N ILE A 12 -7.88 3.28 -4.84
CA ILE A 12 -6.41 3.47 -4.77
C ILE A 12 -5.75 2.28 -4.08
N VAL A 13 -6.38 1.75 -3.03
CA VAL A 13 -5.91 0.51 -2.37
C VAL A 13 -5.90 -0.66 -3.35
N ASP A 14 -6.94 -0.79 -4.17
CA ASP A 14 -7.04 -1.83 -5.19
C ASP A 14 -6.04 -1.65 -6.35
N GLU A 15 -5.67 -0.42 -6.68
CA GLU A 15 -4.59 -0.12 -7.63
C GLU A 15 -3.22 -0.50 -7.06
N ILE A 16 -2.94 -0.11 -5.81
CA ILE A 16 -1.69 -0.45 -5.11
C ILE A 16 -1.50 -1.97 -5.04
N LYS A 17 -2.58 -2.72 -4.83
CA LYS A 17 -2.53 -4.19 -4.81
C LYS A 17 -2.06 -4.82 -6.13
N LYS A 18 -2.23 -4.13 -7.26
CA LYS A 18 -1.92 -4.65 -8.60
C LYS A 18 -0.53 -4.24 -9.11
N VAL A 19 0.21 -3.43 -8.35
CA VAL A 19 1.55 -2.98 -8.77
C VAL A 19 2.47 -4.18 -8.95
N LYS A 20 3.43 -4.06 -9.87
CA LYS A 20 4.41 -5.12 -10.10
C LYS A 20 5.28 -5.29 -8.87
N THR A 21 5.44 -6.52 -8.43
CA THR A 21 6.27 -6.88 -7.29
C THR A 21 7.41 -7.81 -7.68
N GLY A 22 8.45 -7.86 -6.85
CA GLY A 22 9.56 -8.79 -6.96
C GLY A 22 10.08 -9.21 -5.58
N ASN A 23 11.19 -9.94 -5.57
CA ASN A 23 11.88 -10.32 -4.35
C ASN A 23 13.05 -9.38 -4.12
N TYR A 24 13.16 -8.81 -2.92
CA TYR A 24 14.22 -7.87 -2.57
C TYR A 24 14.75 -8.15 -1.17
N ALA A 25 16.07 -8.36 -1.04
CA ALA A 25 16.77 -8.58 0.23
C ALA A 25 16.13 -9.65 1.16
N GLY A 26 15.58 -10.73 0.60
CA GLY A 26 14.92 -11.79 1.37
C GLY A 26 13.44 -11.52 1.69
N HIS A 27 12.90 -10.39 1.26
CA HIS A 27 11.47 -10.10 1.30
C HIS A 27 10.81 -10.43 -0.05
N GLU A 28 9.67 -11.12 -0.01
CA GLU A 28 8.84 -11.41 -1.18
C GLU A 28 7.73 -10.37 -1.36
N ASN A 29 7.24 -10.21 -2.59
CA ASN A 29 6.16 -9.29 -2.97
C ASN A 29 6.47 -7.79 -2.71
N VAL A 30 7.73 -7.40 -2.84
CA VAL A 30 8.15 -5.99 -2.71
C VAL A 30 7.81 -5.25 -4.00
N PRO A 31 7.09 -4.12 -3.97
CA PRO A 31 6.82 -3.30 -5.15
C PRO A 31 8.10 -2.90 -5.88
N LEU A 32 8.12 -3.04 -7.21
CA LEU A 32 9.26 -2.64 -8.05
C LEU A 32 9.39 -1.12 -8.15
N GLU A 33 8.25 -0.42 -8.07
CA GLU A 33 8.17 1.03 -7.95
C GLU A 33 7.69 1.37 -6.54
N ASN A 34 8.33 2.36 -5.91
CA ASN A 34 8.04 2.72 -4.53
C ASN A 34 6.64 3.34 -4.41
N VAL A 35 5.79 2.72 -3.59
CA VAL A 35 4.51 3.29 -3.15
C VAL A 35 4.76 4.03 -1.83
N VAL A 36 4.96 5.35 -1.90
CA VAL A 36 5.34 6.17 -0.74
C VAL A 36 4.13 6.90 -0.16
N ILE A 37 3.97 6.84 1.16
CA ILE A 37 3.02 7.69 1.88
C ILE A 37 3.70 9.03 2.18
N GLU A 38 3.35 10.08 1.44
CA GLU A 38 4.01 11.39 1.54
C GLU A 38 3.65 12.14 2.83
N ARG A 39 2.40 12.01 3.29
CA ARG A 39 1.89 12.69 4.50
C ARG A 39 0.75 11.89 5.12
N ALA A 40 0.63 11.95 6.45
CA ALA A 40 -0.52 11.44 7.20
C ALA A 40 -0.87 12.45 8.29
N GLU A 41 -2.16 12.73 8.46
CA GLU A 41 -2.68 13.75 9.38
C GLU A 41 -3.92 13.24 10.10
N ILE A 42 -4.16 13.79 11.29
CA ILE A 42 -5.40 13.58 12.03
C ILE A 42 -6.33 14.74 11.66
N VAL A 43 -7.46 14.40 11.04
CA VAL A 43 -8.49 15.34 10.58
C VAL A 43 -9.64 15.39 11.58
#